data_AF-A0A0M3J051-F1
#
_entry.id   AF-A0A0M3J051-F1
#
_cell.length_a   1.000
_cell.length_b   1.000
_cell.length_c   1.000
_cell.angle_alpha   90.00
_cell.angle_beta   90.00
_cell.angle_gamma   90.00
#
_symmetry.space_group_name_H-M   'P 1'
#
loop_
_entity.id
_entity.type
_entity.pdbx_description
1 polymer ?
#
loop_
_entity_poly.entity_id
_entity_poly.type
_entity_poly.pdbx_seq_one_letter_code
_entity_poly.pdbx_strand_id
1 'polypeptide(L)'
;MTSKLKGSRLEAEVDRCRSECNWKRLGEIIPSIRAKNSGMDNLGDLIEAEYILETFIDEHTGYLEPKKENAESLQKCESLLKSAVETAQREKNSTLREARLLLAKLHYYCAKYDEVLNDVDSFCREQGNDPYATLRALRLVAEAYAVKGFSIEAILKRGSTAQQPTSQQQQQRSRMNALYCFEKSAELTISYVNELEKSLASTTRASSGTILSSQQSNGVNTGRSFDKMGDLLESSLERVPLLRLRRNVCDCPWGVEGIEWYRHIMTSLGDKLVGEKLQQRFAFICNSGQIFQLSTWISFVMRYCESVFISVSVLVLAINLIVIE
;
A
#
# COMPACT_ATOMS: atom_id res chain seq x y z
N MET A 1 3.94 -43.21 3.34
CA MET A 1 4.69 -42.02 2.85
C MET A 1 3.79 -40.89 2.30
N THR A 2 2.55 -40.72 2.79
CA THR A 2 1.56 -39.79 2.23
C THR A 2 1.33 -38.51 3.05
N SER A 3 1.94 -38.39 4.24
CA SER A 3 1.76 -37.21 5.12
C SER A 3 2.57 -35.99 4.69
N LYS A 4 3.79 -36.17 4.14
CA LYS A 4 4.62 -35.05 3.68
C LYS A 4 4.05 -34.30 2.46
N LEU A 5 3.22 -34.96 1.64
CA LEU A 5 2.63 -34.38 0.43
C LEU A 5 1.35 -33.56 0.71
N LYS A 6 0.67 -33.82 1.84
CA LYS A 6 -0.51 -33.03 2.24
C LYS A 6 -0.10 -31.63 2.70
N GLY A 7 0.99 -31.52 3.45
CA GLY A 7 1.55 -30.23 3.88
C GLY A 7 1.93 -29.35 2.69
N SER A 8 2.68 -29.88 1.72
CA SER A 8 3.15 -29.08 0.58
C SER A 8 2.03 -28.58 -0.35
N ARG A 9 0.95 -29.35 -0.51
CA ARG A 9 -0.22 -28.90 -1.29
C ARG A 9 -1.02 -27.82 -0.55
N LEU A 10 -1.21 -27.97 0.75
CA LEU A 10 -1.92 -26.99 1.57
C LEU A 10 -1.13 -25.68 1.63
N GLU A 11 0.18 -25.76 1.85
CA GLU A 11 1.10 -24.61 1.87
C GLU A 11 1.05 -23.82 0.56
N ALA A 12 1.12 -24.49 -0.60
CA ALA A 12 1.03 -23.84 -1.90
C ALA A 12 -0.32 -23.13 -2.13
N GLU A 13 -1.43 -23.72 -1.68
CA GLU A 13 -2.76 -23.09 -1.78
C GLU A 13 -2.86 -21.88 -0.84
N VAL A 14 -2.31 -21.96 0.38
CA VAL A 14 -2.25 -20.83 1.33
C VAL A 14 -1.45 -19.67 0.74
N ASP A 15 -0.25 -19.94 0.23
CA ASP A 15 0.60 -18.92 -0.37
C ASP A 15 -0.06 -18.25 -1.57
N ARG A 16 -0.77 -19.04 -2.39
CA ARG A 16 -1.56 -18.52 -3.50
C ARG A 16 -2.68 -17.60 -3.01
N CYS A 17 -3.48 -18.03 -2.04
CA CYS A 17 -4.58 -17.21 -1.49
C CYS A 17 -4.08 -15.89 -0.91
N ARG A 18 -2.96 -15.91 -0.17
CA ARG A 18 -2.34 -14.72 0.42
C ARG A 18 -1.71 -13.79 -0.61
N SER A 19 -1.21 -14.33 -1.73
CA SER A 19 -0.62 -13.56 -2.82
C SER A 19 -1.67 -12.91 -3.72
N GLU A 20 -2.79 -13.60 -3.95
CA GLU A 20 -3.93 -13.11 -4.76
C GLU A 20 -4.92 -12.26 -3.94
N CYS A 21 -4.68 -12.10 -2.63
CA CYS A 21 -5.60 -11.45 -1.68
C CYS A 21 -7.01 -12.03 -1.76
N ASN A 22 -7.10 -13.36 -1.82
CA ASN A 22 -8.35 -14.12 -1.84
C ASN A 22 -8.73 -14.56 -0.42
N TRP A 23 -9.13 -13.59 0.40
CA TRP A 23 -9.40 -13.82 1.83
C TRP A 23 -10.59 -14.75 2.06
N LYS A 24 -11.61 -14.71 1.19
CA LYS A 24 -12.75 -15.64 1.24
C LYS A 24 -12.28 -17.10 1.18
N ARG A 25 -11.43 -17.43 0.21
CA ARG A 25 -10.86 -18.77 0.07
C ARG A 25 -9.94 -19.12 1.24
N LEU A 26 -9.14 -18.16 1.71
CA LEU A 26 -8.27 -18.35 2.87
C LEU A 26 -9.10 -18.73 4.12
N GLY A 27 -10.23 -18.08 4.35
CA GLY A 27 -11.16 -18.38 5.44
C GLY A 27 -11.67 -19.83 5.43
N GLU A 28 -11.98 -20.37 4.25
CA GLU A 28 -12.43 -21.77 4.10
C GLU A 28 -11.35 -22.80 4.46
N ILE A 29 -10.07 -22.47 4.24
CA ILE A 29 -8.96 -23.39 4.46
C ILE A 29 -8.30 -23.27 5.85
N ILE A 30 -8.61 -22.23 6.64
CA ILE A 30 -8.12 -22.07 8.03
C ILE A 30 -8.34 -23.31 8.91
N PRO A 31 -9.52 -23.96 8.90
CA PRO A 31 -9.71 -25.18 9.69
C PRO A 31 -8.75 -26.31 9.30
N SER A 32 -8.34 -26.35 8.02
CA SER A 32 -7.36 -27.33 7.52
C SER A 32 -5.93 -26.97 7.93
N ILE A 33 -5.59 -25.69 7.99
CA ILE A 33 -4.29 -25.20 8.50
C ILE A 33 -4.13 -25.57 9.98
N ARG A 34 -5.21 -25.43 10.78
CA ARG A 34 -5.22 -25.75 12.22
C ARG A 34 -5.48 -27.21 12.55
N ALA A 35 -5.69 -28.06 11.54
CA ALA A 35 -5.92 -29.48 11.76
C ALA A 35 -4.63 -30.16 12.26
N LYS A 36 -4.77 -31.09 13.21
CA LYS A 36 -3.63 -31.87 13.72
C LYS A 36 -2.90 -32.58 12.56
N ASN A 37 -1.59 -32.40 12.47
CA ASN A 37 -0.73 -32.92 11.41
C ASN A 37 -0.92 -32.25 10.03
N SER A 38 -1.38 -30.99 10.00
CA SER A 38 -1.38 -30.20 8.77
C SER A 38 0.03 -29.96 8.23
N GLY A 39 1.02 -29.97 9.13
CA GLY A 39 2.40 -29.56 8.83
C GLY A 39 2.58 -28.04 8.82
N MET A 40 1.54 -27.28 9.16
CA MET A 40 1.52 -25.80 9.21
C MET A 40 1.11 -25.28 10.59
N ASP A 41 1.19 -26.12 11.63
CA ASP A 41 0.70 -25.80 12.99
C ASP A 41 1.36 -24.54 13.57
N ASN A 42 2.61 -24.27 13.22
CA ASN A 42 3.37 -23.09 13.64
C ASN A 42 3.00 -21.79 12.89
N LEU A 43 2.32 -21.89 11.74
CA LEU A 43 1.87 -20.76 10.94
C LEU A 43 0.39 -20.41 11.17
N GLY A 44 -0.35 -21.27 11.88
CA GLY A 44 -1.79 -21.11 12.07
C GLY A 44 -2.18 -19.76 12.68
N ASP A 45 -1.44 -19.30 13.68
CA ASP A 45 -1.70 -18.00 14.35
C ASP A 45 -1.44 -16.81 13.41
N LEU A 46 -0.34 -16.85 12.66
CA LEU A 46 0.00 -15.81 11.69
C LEU A 46 -1.06 -15.69 10.59
N ILE A 47 -1.44 -16.82 9.99
CA ILE A 47 -2.36 -16.86 8.85
C ILE A 47 -3.78 -16.49 9.29
N GLU A 48 -4.25 -16.97 10.44
CA GLU A 48 -5.57 -16.59 10.95
C GLU A 48 -5.61 -15.10 11.31
N ALA A 49 -4.56 -14.57 11.94
CA ALA A 49 -4.50 -13.16 12.27
C ALA A 49 -4.55 -12.27 11.03
N GLU A 50 -3.79 -12.64 9.99
CA GLU A 50 -3.83 -11.94 8.72
C GLU A 50 -5.22 -11.99 8.08
N TYR A 51 -5.85 -13.17 8.02
CA TYR A 51 -7.20 -13.31 7.48
C TYR A 51 -8.19 -12.37 8.20
N ILE A 52 -8.14 -12.32 9.54
CA ILE A 52 -8.99 -11.42 10.32
C ILE A 52 -8.70 -9.96 9.97
N LEU A 53 -7.42 -9.56 9.91
CA LEU A 53 -7.02 -8.19 9.61
C LEU A 53 -7.46 -7.76 8.21
N GLU A 54 -7.16 -8.55 7.19
CA GLU A 54 -7.45 -8.17 5.80
C GLU A 54 -8.95 -8.25 5.49
N THR A 55 -9.69 -9.16 6.11
CA THR A 55 -11.16 -9.18 6.02
C THR A 55 -11.77 -7.94 6.66
N PHE A 56 -11.26 -7.54 7.84
CA PHE A 56 -11.68 -6.30 8.48
C PHE A 56 -11.43 -5.09 7.57
N ILE A 57 -10.29 -5.04 6.89
CA ILE A 57 -9.94 -3.96 5.97
C ILE A 57 -10.88 -3.94 4.76
N ASP A 58 -11.13 -5.09 4.14
CA ASP A 58 -12.02 -5.21 2.97
C ASP A 58 -13.46 -4.76 3.31
N GLU A 59 -13.95 -5.09 4.51
CA GLU A 59 -15.30 -4.74 4.98
C GLU A 59 -15.48 -3.24 5.31
N HIS A 60 -14.40 -2.55 5.68
CA HIS A 60 -14.44 -1.13 6.09
C HIS A 60 -13.90 -0.18 5.01
N THR A 61 -13.97 -0.58 3.73
CA THR A 61 -13.51 0.22 2.59
C THR A 61 -14.36 1.48 2.39
N GLY A 62 -13.74 2.66 2.47
CA GLY A 62 -14.43 3.94 2.30
C GLY A 62 -13.79 5.12 3.01
N TYR A 63 -12.46 5.27 2.93
CA TYR A 63 -11.61 6.19 3.70
C TYR A 63 -11.17 5.62 5.05
N LEU A 64 -9.93 5.11 5.06
CA LEU A 64 -9.17 4.65 6.21
C LEU A 64 -9.08 5.72 7.31
N GLU A 65 -10.03 5.72 8.24
CA GLU A 65 -9.88 6.43 9.50
C GLU A 65 -9.53 5.43 10.60
N PRO A 66 -8.25 5.37 11.03
CA PRO A 66 -7.87 4.72 12.27
C PRO A 66 -8.78 5.13 13.43
N LYS A 67 -9.41 4.17 14.08
CA LYS A 67 -10.28 4.41 15.24
C LYS A 67 -9.81 3.59 16.41
N LYS A 68 -9.92 4.17 17.62
CA LYS A 68 -9.63 3.44 18.85
C LYS A 68 -10.64 2.35 19.12
N GLU A 69 -11.89 2.51 18.66
CA GLU A 69 -12.95 1.50 18.80
C GLU A 69 -12.61 0.18 18.08
N ASN A 70 -11.80 0.23 17.01
CA ASN A 70 -11.36 -0.97 16.29
C ASN A 70 -10.49 -1.89 17.15
N ALA A 71 -9.90 -1.39 18.24
CA ALA A 71 -9.04 -2.20 19.11
C ALA A 71 -9.80 -3.37 19.74
N GLU A 72 -11.10 -3.21 20.01
CA GLU A 72 -11.94 -4.27 20.58
C GLU A 72 -12.22 -5.38 19.56
N SER A 73 -12.59 -5.01 18.33
CA SER A 73 -12.85 -5.99 17.26
C SER A 73 -11.58 -6.71 16.80
N LEU A 74 -10.43 -6.05 16.90
CA LEU A 74 -9.13 -6.56 16.47
C LEU A 74 -8.28 -7.15 17.61
N GLN A 75 -8.79 -7.20 18.84
CA GLN A 75 -8.04 -7.74 20.00
C GLN A 75 -7.59 -9.19 19.77
N LYS A 76 -8.45 -10.01 19.14
CA LYS A 76 -8.10 -11.39 18.78
C LYS A 76 -6.92 -11.42 17.81
N CYS A 77 -6.95 -10.59 16.76
CA CYS A 77 -5.85 -10.47 15.80
C CYS A 77 -4.55 -10.05 16.49
N GLU A 78 -4.60 -9.07 17.40
CA GLU A 78 -3.44 -8.62 18.17
C GLU A 78 -2.81 -9.75 18.99
N SER A 79 -3.63 -10.54 19.69
CA SER A 79 -3.15 -11.65 20.50
C SER A 79 -2.46 -12.75 19.67
N LEU A 80 -3.03 -13.06 18.50
CA LEU A 80 -2.49 -14.04 17.57
C LEU A 80 -1.17 -13.57 16.95
N LEU A 81 -1.07 -12.30 16.53
CA LEU A 81 0.18 -11.76 15.98
C LEU A 81 1.29 -11.70 17.03
N LYS A 82 0.97 -11.32 18.28
CA LYS A 82 1.96 -11.33 19.38
C LYS A 82 2.48 -12.74 19.65
N SER A 83 1.58 -13.73 19.73
CA SER A 83 1.93 -15.17 19.82
C SER A 83 2.84 -15.60 18.67
N ALA A 84 2.49 -15.24 17.44
CA ALA A 84 3.26 -15.56 16.24
C ALA A 84 4.66 -14.91 16.26
N VAL A 85 4.78 -13.66 16.68
CA VAL A 85 6.08 -12.96 16.83
C VAL A 85 6.93 -13.64 17.89
N GLU A 86 6.39 -13.95 19.06
CA GLU A 86 7.13 -14.61 20.14
C GLU A 86 7.65 -16.00 19.71
N THR A 87 6.80 -16.77 19.03
CA THR A 87 7.14 -18.09 18.51
C THR A 87 8.21 -17.99 17.42
N ALA A 88 8.00 -17.13 16.42
CA ALA A 88 8.94 -16.93 15.32
C ALA A 88 10.29 -16.38 15.81
N GLN A 89 10.31 -15.54 16.84
CA GLN A 89 11.53 -15.03 17.45
C GLN A 89 12.33 -16.14 18.15
N ARG A 90 11.64 -17.02 18.90
CA ARG A 90 12.26 -18.16 19.59
C ARG A 90 12.86 -19.15 18.60
N GLU A 91 12.15 -19.40 17.51
CA GLU A 91 12.53 -20.37 16.48
C GLU A 91 13.47 -19.78 15.41
N LYS A 92 13.74 -18.46 15.43
CA LYS A 92 14.44 -17.72 14.37
C LYS A 92 13.85 -18.00 12.98
N ASN A 93 12.52 -18.00 12.92
CA ASN A 93 11.75 -18.33 11.73
C ASN A 93 11.73 -17.15 10.74
N SER A 94 11.72 -17.44 9.44
CA SER A 94 11.62 -16.44 8.37
C SER A 94 10.32 -15.61 8.43
N THR A 95 9.28 -16.14 9.09
CA THR A 95 7.98 -15.49 9.26
C THR A 95 7.96 -14.34 10.27
N LEU A 96 9.01 -14.19 11.08
CA LEU A 96 9.13 -13.13 12.08
C LEU A 96 8.94 -11.73 11.47
N ARG A 97 9.54 -11.50 10.30
CA ARG A 97 9.45 -10.22 9.58
C ARG A 97 8.01 -9.93 9.16
N GLU A 98 7.35 -10.92 8.57
CA GLU A 98 5.96 -10.80 8.14
C GLU A 98 5.02 -10.53 9.32
N ALA A 99 5.20 -11.24 10.44
CA ALA A 99 4.40 -11.05 11.65
C ALA A 99 4.53 -9.61 12.20
N ARG A 100 5.74 -9.04 12.19
CA ARG A 100 5.97 -7.65 12.63
C ARG A 100 5.33 -6.62 11.70
N LEU A 101 5.42 -6.82 10.39
CA LEU A 101 4.81 -5.91 9.40
C LEU A 101 3.27 -5.92 9.53
N LEU A 102 2.68 -7.10 9.72
CA LEU A 102 1.24 -7.24 9.98
C LEU A 102 0.83 -6.60 11.31
N LEU A 103 1.67 -6.71 12.35
CA LEU A 103 1.42 -6.08 13.65
C LEU A 103 1.45 -4.55 13.56
N ALA A 104 2.41 -3.98 12.83
CA ALA A 104 2.46 -2.55 12.56
C ALA A 104 1.21 -2.07 11.81
N LYS A 105 0.76 -2.84 10.81
CA LYS A 105 -0.47 -2.55 10.07
C LYS A 105 -1.69 -2.59 11.00
N LEU A 106 -1.81 -3.61 11.85
CA LEU A 106 -2.85 -3.71 12.87
C LEU A 106 -2.90 -2.49 13.81
N HIS A 107 -1.75 -2.12 14.38
CA HIS A 107 -1.64 -0.98 15.29
C HIS A 107 -2.05 0.34 14.64
N TYR A 108 -1.80 0.49 13.33
CA TYR A 108 -2.29 1.64 12.58
C TYR A 108 -3.81 1.70 12.57
N TYR A 109 -4.52 0.60 12.25
CA TYR A 109 -6.00 0.59 12.24
C TYR A 109 -6.62 0.80 13.64
N CYS A 110 -5.90 0.44 14.70
CA CYS A 110 -6.27 0.70 16.09
C CYS A 110 -5.88 2.11 16.59
N ALA A 111 -5.34 2.98 15.73
CA ALA A 111 -4.84 4.31 16.07
C ALA A 111 -3.74 4.36 17.16
N LYS A 112 -2.98 3.25 17.31
CA LYS A 112 -1.82 3.09 18.21
C LYS A 112 -0.52 3.50 17.52
N TYR A 113 -0.44 4.76 17.08
CA TYR A 113 0.64 5.24 16.20
C TYR A 113 2.05 5.10 16.78
N ASP A 114 2.24 5.26 18.09
CA ASP A 114 3.57 5.11 18.71
C ASP A 114 4.08 3.66 18.62
N GLU A 115 3.18 2.68 18.72
CA GLU A 115 3.50 1.27 18.53
C GLU A 115 3.88 0.98 17.07
N VAL A 116 3.18 1.58 16.10
CA VAL A 116 3.54 1.49 14.67
C VAL A 116 4.97 1.95 14.42
N LEU A 117 5.38 3.09 14.99
CA LEU A 117 6.74 3.61 14.82
C LEU A 117 7.78 2.62 15.37
N ASN A 118 7.53 2.06 16.56
CA ASN A 118 8.42 1.08 17.18
C ASN A 118 8.53 -0.22 16.37
N ASP A 119 7.41 -0.72 15.85
CA ASP A 119 7.38 -1.96 15.07
C ASP A 119 8.12 -1.80 13.75
N VAL A 120 7.85 -0.72 13.01
CA VAL A 120 8.49 -0.46 11.72
C VAL A 120 9.98 -0.12 11.90
N ASP A 121 10.37 0.64 12.93
CA ASP A 121 11.79 0.91 13.20
C ASP A 121 12.55 -0.36 13.60
N SER A 122 11.91 -1.25 14.35
CA SER A 122 12.49 -2.55 14.70
C SER A 122 12.67 -3.41 13.47
N PHE A 123 11.67 -3.44 12.58
CA PHE A 123 11.79 -4.10 11.27
C PHE A 123 12.93 -3.51 10.43
N CYS A 124 13.02 -2.18 10.28
CA CYS A 124 14.05 -1.53 9.46
C CYS A 124 15.47 -1.79 9.97
N ARG A 125 15.67 -1.94 11.29
CA ARG A 125 16.97 -2.32 11.86
C ARG A 125 17.38 -3.76 11.53
N GLU A 126 16.40 -4.64 11.35
CA GLU A 126 16.60 -6.05 11.00
C GLU A 126 16.56 -6.32 9.50
N GLN A 127 16.08 -5.34 8.72
CA GLN A 127 16.09 -5.35 7.28
C GLN A 127 17.53 -5.17 6.80
N GLY A 128 18.18 -6.29 6.47
CA GLY A 128 19.45 -6.29 5.75
C GLY A 128 19.29 -5.80 4.31
N ASN A 129 20.38 -5.86 3.54
CA ASN A 129 20.38 -5.51 2.12
C ASN A 129 19.86 -6.64 1.21
N ASP A 130 19.05 -7.55 1.79
CA ASP A 130 18.55 -8.73 1.11
C ASP A 130 17.39 -8.35 0.18
N PRO A 131 17.37 -8.85 -1.06
CA PRO A 131 16.23 -8.63 -1.95
C PRO A 131 14.96 -9.28 -1.37
N TYR A 132 13.80 -8.71 -1.71
CA TYR A 132 12.51 -9.26 -1.29
C TYR A 132 12.27 -10.62 -1.97
N ALA A 133 12.08 -11.66 -1.16
CA ALA A 133 11.93 -13.02 -1.66
C ALA A 133 10.61 -13.25 -2.43
N THR A 134 9.57 -12.46 -2.16
CA THR A 134 8.26 -12.59 -2.79
C THR A 134 7.63 -11.21 -3.06
N LEU A 135 6.78 -11.14 -4.08
CA LEU A 135 5.96 -9.95 -4.37
C LEU A 135 5.15 -9.50 -3.16
N ARG A 136 4.66 -10.46 -2.38
CA ARG A 136 3.93 -10.22 -1.14
C ARG A 136 4.80 -9.55 -0.08
N ALA A 137 6.03 -10.02 0.12
CA ALA A 137 6.96 -9.38 1.05
C ALA A 137 7.26 -7.93 0.65
N LEU A 138 7.46 -7.68 -0.65
CA LEU A 138 7.63 -6.34 -1.19
C LEU A 138 6.41 -5.44 -0.91
N ARG A 139 5.19 -5.95 -1.12
CA ARG A 139 3.94 -5.25 -0.81
C ARG A 139 3.82 -4.92 0.68
N LEU A 140 4.05 -5.88 1.58
CA LEU A 140 3.94 -5.66 3.03
C LEU A 140 4.92 -4.57 3.51
N VAL A 141 6.12 -4.52 2.94
CA VAL A 141 7.10 -3.49 3.30
C VAL A 141 6.69 -2.12 2.77
N ALA A 142 6.15 -2.05 1.54
CA ALA A 142 5.55 -0.81 1.04
C ALA A 142 4.42 -0.32 1.97
N GLU A 143 3.51 -1.21 2.36
CA GLU A 143 2.41 -0.89 3.28
C GLU A 143 2.92 -0.43 4.65
N ALA A 144 3.99 -1.05 5.18
CA ALA A 144 4.61 -0.66 6.44
C ALA A 144 5.19 0.77 6.41
N TYR A 145 5.85 1.15 5.33
CA TYR A 145 6.30 2.54 5.14
C TYR A 145 5.12 3.50 4.99
N ALA A 146 4.05 3.11 4.30
CA ALA A 146 2.82 3.91 4.19
C ALA A 146 2.21 4.18 5.58
N VAL A 147 1.95 3.13 6.38
CA VAL A 147 1.34 3.28 7.71
C VAL A 147 2.24 4.06 8.68
N LYS A 148 3.57 3.94 8.56
CA LYS A 148 4.53 4.78 9.31
C LYS A 148 4.37 6.25 8.93
N GLY A 149 4.33 6.57 7.64
CA GLY A 149 4.11 7.95 7.16
C GLY A 149 2.80 8.54 7.67
N PHE A 150 1.69 7.81 7.54
CA PHE A 150 0.38 8.25 8.04
C PHE A 150 0.35 8.40 9.56
N SER A 151 1.02 7.51 10.30
CA SER A 151 1.14 7.58 11.76
C SER A 151 1.86 8.86 12.21
N ILE A 152 2.96 9.22 11.55
CA ILE A 152 3.67 10.48 11.85
C ILE A 152 2.78 11.69 11.58
N GLU A 153 2.06 11.71 10.46
CA GLU A 153 1.13 12.81 10.15
C GLU A 153 -0.02 12.90 11.15
N ALA A 154 -0.55 11.77 11.61
CA ALA A 154 -1.59 11.74 12.62
C ALA A 154 -1.09 12.24 13.98
N ILE A 155 0.12 11.85 14.40
CA ILE A 155 0.78 12.38 15.60
C ILE A 155 0.98 13.89 15.47
N LEU A 156 1.44 14.38 14.32
CA LEU A 156 1.64 15.81 14.07
C LEU A 156 0.34 16.62 14.16
N LYS A 157 -0.77 16.09 13.60
CA LYS A 157 -2.09 16.72 13.69
C LYS A 157 -2.62 16.76 15.14
N ARG A 158 -2.43 15.69 15.92
CA ARG A 158 -2.79 15.66 17.34
C ARG A 158 -1.92 16.60 18.18
N GLY A 159 -0.61 16.63 17.90
CA GLY A 159 0.33 17.54 18.56
C GLY A 159 0.04 19.02 18.30
N SER A 160 -0.54 19.38 17.16
CA SER A 160 -0.97 20.76 16.88
C SER A 160 -2.24 21.21 17.64
N THR A 161 -3.00 20.28 18.22
CA THR A 161 -4.22 20.58 19.00
C THR A 161 -4.00 20.46 20.50
N ALA A 162 -3.02 19.66 20.94
CA ALA A 162 -2.55 19.63 22.31
C ALA A 162 -1.57 20.79 22.56
N GLN A 163 -1.72 21.53 23.67
CA GLN A 163 -0.88 22.66 24.08
C GLN A 163 0.55 22.24 24.49
N GLN A 164 1.23 21.37 23.73
CA GLN A 164 2.63 21.06 23.96
C GLN A 164 3.51 21.87 23.01
N PRO A 165 4.46 22.66 23.53
CA PRO A 165 5.42 23.38 22.71
C PRO A 165 6.48 22.41 22.16
N THR A 166 6.15 21.66 21.11
CA THR A 166 7.19 21.03 20.29
C THR A 166 7.92 22.12 19.52
N SER A 167 9.25 22.11 19.55
CA SER A 167 10.05 23.07 18.79
C SER A 167 9.72 22.97 17.30
N GLN A 168 9.69 24.11 16.60
CA GLN A 168 9.43 24.14 15.15
C GLN A 168 10.37 23.21 14.38
N GLN A 169 11.62 23.09 14.86
CA GLN A 169 12.63 22.19 14.31
C GLN A 169 12.26 20.71 14.43
N GLN A 170 11.66 20.29 15.55
CA GLN A 170 11.20 18.92 15.74
C GLN A 170 10.00 18.60 14.85
N GLN A 171 9.07 19.55 14.73
CA GLN A 171 7.93 19.41 13.82
C GLN A 171 8.39 19.28 12.36
N GLN A 172 9.38 20.08 11.97
CA GLN A 172 9.99 20.03 10.64
C GLN A 172 10.68 18.68 10.38
N ARG A 173 11.45 18.17 11.34
CA ARG A 173 12.07 16.84 11.24
C ARG A 173 11.04 15.73 11.07
N SER A 174 9.95 15.76 11.85
CA SER A 174 8.88 14.77 11.71
C SER A 174 8.19 14.84 10.35
N ARG A 175 7.98 16.05 9.79
CA ARG A 175 7.45 16.21 8.43
C ARG A 175 8.36 15.60 7.37
N MET A 176 9.68 15.86 7.47
CA MET A 176 10.66 15.25 6.57
C MET A 176 10.70 13.72 6.69
N ASN A 177 10.60 13.19 7.92
CA ASN A 177 10.52 11.75 8.15
C ASN A 177 9.25 11.14 7.54
N ALA A 178 8.11 11.81 7.65
CA ALA A 178 6.87 11.35 7.02
C ALA A 178 7.01 11.32 5.49
N LEU A 179 7.56 12.38 4.90
CA LEU A 179 7.82 12.47 3.46
C LEU A 179 8.73 11.32 2.98
N TYR A 180 9.83 11.07 3.69
CA TYR A 180 10.72 9.95 3.39
C TYR A 180 9.99 8.60 3.39
N CYS A 181 9.11 8.37 4.38
CA CYS A 181 8.33 7.14 4.45
C CYS A 181 7.38 7.00 3.26
N PHE A 182 6.71 8.08 2.84
CA PHE A 182 5.85 8.05 1.66
C PHE A 182 6.65 7.84 0.38
N GLU A 183 7.81 8.47 0.22
CA GLU A 183 8.70 8.26 -0.94
C GLU A 183 9.14 6.81 -1.03
N LYS A 184 9.60 6.22 0.09
CA LYS A 184 9.97 4.81 0.13
C LYS A 184 8.80 3.87 -0.15
N SER A 185 7.62 4.17 0.40
CA SER A 185 6.39 3.44 0.07
C SER A 185 6.10 3.49 -1.44
N ALA A 186 6.21 4.66 -2.06
CA ALA A 186 5.96 4.86 -3.48
C ALA A 186 6.96 4.09 -4.36
N GLU A 187 8.26 4.15 -4.08
CA GLU A 187 9.30 3.41 -4.81
C GLU A 187 9.03 1.89 -4.78
N LEU A 188 8.73 1.35 -3.59
CA LEU A 188 8.44 -0.06 -3.40
C LEU A 188 7.14 -0.47 -4.08
N THR A 189 6.13 0.40 -4.05
CA THR A 189 4.85 0.17 -4.73
C THR A 189 5.01 0.13 -6.26
N ILE A 190 5.76 1.07 -6.83
CA ILE A 190 6.08 1.06 -8.27
C ILE A 190 6.82 -0.22 -8.65
N SER A 191 7.80 -0.61 -7.84
CA SER A 191 8.55 -1.87 -8.02
C SER A 191 7.63 -3.09 -7.97
N TYR A 192 6.71 -3.12 -7.01
CA TYR A 192 5.71 -4.19 -6.84
C TYR A 192 4.84 -4.33 -8.09
N VAL A 193 4.26 -3.24 -8.58
CA VAL A 193 3.40 -3.27 -9.76
C VAL A 193 4.19 -3.72 -11.00
N ASN A 194 5.41 -3.24 -11.18
CA ASN A 194 6.27 -3.61 -12.31
C ASN A 194 6.65 -5.11 -12.28
N GLU A 195 6.94 -5.67 -11.11
CA GLU A 195 7.26 -7.09 -10.97
C GLU A 195 6.01 -7.98 -11.12
N LEU A 196 4.85 -7.52 -10.63
CA LEU A 196 3.56 -8.21 -10.81
C LEU A 196 3.22 -8.38 -12.29
N GLU A 197 3.44 -7.34 -13.10
CA GLU A 197 3.26 -7.39 -14.56
C GLU A 197 4.16 -8.41 -15.24
N LYS A 198 5.43 -8.45 -14.86
CA LYS A 198 6.39 -9.44 -15.38
C LYS A 198 5.94 -10.88 -15.06
N SER A 199 5.42 -11.10 -13.85
CA SER A 199 4.91 -12.41 -13.41
C SER A 199 3.64 -12.84 -14.17
N LEU A 200 2.75 -11.90 -14.49
CA LEU A 200 1.55 -12.20 -15.28
C LEU A 200 1.87 -12.45 -16.76
N ALA A 201 2.80 -11.68 -17.33
CA ALA A 201 3.23 -11.83 -18.71
C ALA A 201 3.97 -13.15 -18.97
N SER A 202 4.75 -13.64 -18.00
CA SER A 202 5.43 -14.94 -18.10
C SER A 202 4.44 -16.12 -18.04
N THR A 203 3.41 -16.02 -17.19
CA THR A 203 2.35 -17.04 -17.08
C THR A 203 1.57 -17.20 -18.39
N THR A 204 1.26 -16.08 -19.06
CA THR A 204 0.51 -16.08 -20.32
C THR A 204 1.29 -16.73 -21.48
N ARG A 205 2.62 -16.65 -21.47
CA ARG A 205 3.48 -17.26 -22.51
C ARG A 205 3.65 -18.78 -22.35
N ALA A 206 3.50 -19.31 -21.13
CA ALA A 206 3.52 -20.74 -20.88
C ALA A 206 2.22 -21.44 -21.29
N SER A 207 1.13 -20.69 -21.53
CA SER A 207 -0.18 -21.22 -21.96
C SER A 207 -0.39 -21.16 -23.48
N SER A 208 0.59 -20.69 -24.25
CA SER A 208 0.55 -20.65 -25.73
C SER A 208 0.80 -22.03 -26.32
N GLY A 209 -0.18 -22.92 -26.11
CA GLY A 209 -0.14 -24.29 -26.57
C GLY A 209 -1.52 -24.95 -26.67
N THR A 210 -2.63 -24.20 -26.74
CA THR A 210 -3.91 -24.73 -27.24
C THR A 210 -4.81 -23.60 -27.75
N ILE A 211 -5.49 -23.87 -28.85
CA ILE A 211 -6.22 -22.97 -29.75
C ILE A 211 -7.50 -22.40 -29.10
N LEU A 212 -7.84 -21.18 -29.53
CA LEU A 212 -9.10 -20.44 -29.40
C LEU A 212 -10.37 -21.29 -29.29
N SER A 213 -11.19 -21.01 -28.27
CA SER A 213 -12.65 -21.16 -28.35
C SER A 213 -13.31 -20.03 -27.57
N SER A 214 -14.13 -19.29 -28.31
CA SER A 214 -15.14 -18.35 -27.83
C SER A 214 -16.10 -19.00 -26.83
N GLN A 215 -16.24 -18.44 -25.63
CA GLN A 215 -17.46 -18.56 -24.86
C GLN A 215 -17.78 -17.24 -24.14
N GLN A 216 -18.88 -16.66 -24.60
CA GLN A 216 -19.62 -15.59 -23.95
C GLN A 216 -20.11 -16.04 -22.57
N SER A 217 -20.17 -15.07 -21.66
CA SER A 217 -21.10 -14.97 -20.53
C SER A 217 -21.24 -16.21 -19.62
N ASN A 218 -20.49 -16.20 -18.51
CA ASN A 218 -21.10 -16.32 -17.19
C ASN A 218 -20.17 -15.70 -16.13
N GLY A 219 -20.72 -14.75 -15.39
CA GLY A 219 -19.99 -13.93 -14.44
C GLY A 219 -19.43 -14.73 -13.27
N VAL A 220 -18.10 -14.77 -13.18
CA VAL A 220 -17.37 -14.82 -11.91
C VAL A 220 -16.24 -13.81 -12.08
N ASN A 221 -16.27 -12.76 -11.28
CA ASN A 221 -15.27 -11.71 -11.23
C ASN A 221 -13.89 -12.29 -10.90
N THR A 222 -13.14 -12.74 -11.90
CA THR A 222 -11.68 -12.71 -11.85
C THR A 222 -11.27 -11.25 -12.08
N GLY A 223 -11.54 -10.41 -11.07
CA GLY A 223 -11.08 -9.02 -11.04
C GLY A 223 -9.58 -9.03 -11.27
N ARG A 224 -9.11 -8.20 -12.19
CA ARG A 224 -7.69 -8.05 -12.49
C ARG A 224 -6.98 -7.74 -11.17
N SER A 225 -5.89 -8.45 -10.85
CA SER A 225 -5.15 -8.26 -9.58
C SER A 225 -4.69 -6.81 -9.34
N PHE A 226 -4.65 -5.99 -10.40
CA PHE A 226 -4.39 -4.55 -10.37
C PHE A 226 -5.43 -3.73 -9.59
N ASP A 227 -6.67 -4.21 -9.45
CA ASP A 227 -7.73 -3.50 -8.70
C ASP A 227 -7.54 -3.55 -7.17
N LYS A 228 -6.56 -4.33 -6.68
CA LYS A 228 -6.31 -4.59 -5.26
C LYS A 228 -4.91 -4.17 -4.79
N MET A 229 -4.33 -3.13 -5.37
CA MET A 229 -3.12 -2.51 -4.79
C MET A 229 -3.40 -2.06 -3.34
N GLY A 230 -4.63 -1.64 -3.06
CA GLY A 230 -5.11 -1.29 -1.74
C GLY A 230 -5.02 0.21 -1.46
N ASP A 231 -6.03 0.71 -0.76
CA ASP A 231 -6.20 2.14 -0.48
C ASP A 231 -5.00 2.77 0.24
N LEU A 232 -4.27 2.01 1.07
CA LEU A 232 -3.06 2.46 1.74
C LEU A 232 -1.95 2.86 0.75
N LEU A 233 -1.68 1.98 -0.22
CA LEU A 233 -0.64 2.22 -1.22
C LEU A 233 -1.06 3.30 -2.20
N GLU A 234 -2.32 3.29 -2.64
CA GLU A 234 -2.90 4.36 -3.48
C GLU A 234 -2.77 5.72 -2.79
N SER A 235 -3.17 5.81 -1.52
CA SER A 235 -3.08 7.04 -0.74
C SER A 235 -1.63 7.47 -0.51
N SER A 236 -0.69 6.52 -0.36
CA SER A 236 0.74 6.84 -0.20
C SER A 236 1.34 7.45 -1.47
N LEU A 237 0.99 6.92 -2.64
CA LEU A 237 1.42 7.44 -3.95
C LEU A 237 0.91 8.85 -4.19
N GLU A 238 -0.35 9.12 -3.80
CA GLU A 238 -0.94 10.47 -3.86
C GLU A 238 -0.21 11.43 -2.90
N ARG A 239 0.17 10.94 -1.71
CA ARG A 239 0.74 11.80 -0.66
C ARG A 239 2.10 12.40 -1.04
N VAL A 240 2.93 11.70 -1.81
CA VAL A 240 4.29 12.15 -2.16
C VAL A 240 4.28 13.46 -2.96
N PRO A 241 3.61 13.56 -4.12
CA PRO A 241 3.56 14.83 -4.85
C PRO A 241 2.88 15.93 -4.04
N LEU A 242 1.83 15.62 -3.28
CA LEU A 242 1.13 16.62 -2.46
C LEU A 242 2.00 17.24 -1.37
N LEU A 243 2.83 16.42 -0.71
CA LEU A 243 3.75 16.92 0.32
C LEU A 243 4.91 17.71 -0.29
N ARG A 244 5.45 17.27 -1.44
CA ARG A 244 6.50 18.00 -2.16
C ARG A 244 5.99 19.33 -2.74
N LEU A 245 4.74 19.40 -3.20
CA LEU A 245 4.17 20.65 -3.75
C LEU A 245 3.75 21.66 -2.67
N ARG A 246 3.59 21.24 -1.41
CA ARG A 246 3.16 22.13 -0.33
C ARG A 246 4.34 22.96 0.20
N ARG A 247 4.24 24.28 0.00
CA ARG A 247 5.22 25.32 0.40
C ARG A 247 5.71 25.28 1.86
N ASN A 248 4.94 24.67 2.77
CA ASN A 248 5.18 24.73 4.23
C ASN A 248 5.88 23.51 4.81
N VAL A 249 6.21 22.50 3.98
CA VAL A 249 6.78 21.24 4.48
C VAL A 249 8.29 21.31 4.54
N CYS A 250 8.95 22.11 3.70
CA CYS A 250 10.41 22.28 3.66
C CYS A 250 10.81 23.58 2.90
N ASP A 251 12.01 24.13 3.14
CA ASP A 251 12.44 25.47 2.64
C ASP A 251 13.30 25.49 1.33
N CYS A 252 13.54 24.35 0.66
CA CYS A 252 14.16 24.26 -0.68
C CYS A 252 13.28 24.76 -1.88
N PRO A 253 13.73 24.69 -3.16
CA PRO A 253 12.93 25.08 -4.33
C PRO A 253 12.04 23.89 -4.82
N TRP A 254 10.88 23.69 -4.20
CA TRP A 254 10.09 22.43 -4.27
C TRP A 254 9.13 22.21 -5.45
N GLY A 255 9.02 23.15 -6.39
CA GLY A 255 8.08 22.99 -7.51
C GLY A 255 8.45 21.82 -8.44
N VAL A 256 9.74 21.59 -8.66
CA VAL A 256 10.21 20.66 -9.69
C VAL A 256 10.16 19.21 -9.22
N GLU A 257 10.65 18.91 -8.02
CA GLU A 257 10.69 17.52 -7.52
C GLU A 257 9.30 16.90 -7.34
N GLY A 258 8.31 17.68 -6.89
CA GLY A 258 6.92 17.20 -6.81
C GLY A 258 6.34 16.88 -8.19
N ILE A 259 6.65 17.69 -9.20
CA ILE A 259 6.26 17.46 -10.59
C ILE A 259 6.96 16.22 -11.15
N GLU A 260 8.25 16.05 -10.87
CA GLU A 260 9.01 14.87 -11.30
C GLU A 260 8.50 13.58 -10.64
N TRP A 261 8.13 13.62 -9.36
CA TRP A 261 7.43 12.50 -8.70
C TRP A 261 6.10 12.18 -9.35
N TYR A 262 5.29 13.19 -9.65
CA TYR A 262 4.04 13.00 -10.39
C TYR A 262 4.28 12.36 -11.75
N ARG A 263 5.24 12.89 -12.54
CA ARG A 263 5.62 12.33 -13.85
C ARG A 263 6.13 10.91 -13.74
N HIS A 264 6.94 10.61 -12.72
CA HIS A 264 7.47 9.28 -12.49
C HIS A 264 6.35 8.28 -12.18
N ILE A 265 5.43 8.65 -11.29
CA ILE A 265 4.27 7.81 -10.94
C ILE A 265 3.36 7.61 -12.16
N MET A 266 3.03 8.68 -12.89
CA MET A 266 2.18 8.59 -14.09
C MET A 266 2.85 7.83 -15.23
N THR A 267 4.16 7.97 -15.44
CA THR A 267 4.88 7.16 -16.45
C THR A 267 4.93 5.69 -16.04
N SER A 268 5.08 5.40 -14.74
CA SER A 268 5.20 4.03 -14.25
C SER A 268 3.84 3.31 -14.14
N LEU A 269 2.76 4.06 -13.91
CA LEU A 269 1.42 3.52 -13.58
C LEU A 269 0.28 4.03 -14.50
N GLY A 270 0.56 4.90 -15.48
CA GLY A 270 -0.45 5.70 -16.19
C GLY A 270 -1.47 4.92 -17.02
N ASP A 271 -1.09 3.79 -17.60
CA ASP A 271 -2.00 2.92 -18.36
C ASP A 271 -2.88 2.03 -17.45
N LYS A 272 -2.80 2.22 -16.14
CA LYS A 272 -3.42 1.36 -15.11
C LYS A 272 -4.58 2.12 -14.48
N LEU A 273 -5.60 1.40 -14.01
CA LEU A 273 -6.78 1.97 -13.34
C LEU A 273 -6.41 2.85 -12.12
N VAL A 274 -5.26 2.55 -11.49
CA VAL A 274 -4.62 3.35 -10.45
C VAL A 274 -4.19 4.73 -10.97
N GLY A 275 -3.58 4.81 -12.15
CA GLY A 275 -3.20 6.06 -12.80
C GLY A 275 -4.40 6.96 -13.09
N GLU A 276 -5.52 6.39 -13.56
CA GLU A 276 -6.75 7.13 -13.81
C GLU A 276 -7.38 7.69 -12.52
N LYS A 277 -7.50 6.86 -11.46
CA LYS A 277 -7.99 7.32 -10.14
C LYS A 277 -7.09 8.42 -9.57
N LEU A 278 -5.78 8.24 -9.65
CA LEU A 278 -4.80 9.20 -9.17
C LEU A 278 -4.91 10.52 -9.95
N GLN A 279 -5.07 10.44 -11.27
CA GLN A 279 -5.28 11.60 -12.14
C GLN A 279 -6.58 12.36 -11.80
N GLN A 280 -7.68 11.65 -11.53
CA GLN A 280 -8.95 12.28 -11.11
C GLN A 280 -8.81 13.03 -9.77
N ARG A 281 -8.11 12.43 -8.80
CA ARG A 281 -7.88 13.07 -7.49
C ARG A 281 -6.92 14.26 -7.59
N PHE A 282 -5.87 14.18 -8.41
CA PHE A 282 -4.99 15.33 -8.66
C PHE A 282 -5.71 16.46 -9.42
N ALA A 283 -6.58 16.14 -10.38
CA ALA A 283 -7.41 17.13 -11.05
C ALA A 283 -8.34 17.86 -10.07
N PHE A 284 -8.94 17.13 -9.12
CA PHE A 284 -9.73 17.73 -8.05
C PHE A 284 -8.90 18.69 -7.18
N ILE A 285 -7.71 18.28 -6.77
CA ILE A 285 -6.83 19.10 -5.93
C ILE A 285 -6.34 20.36 -6.66
N CYS A 286 -6.07 20.26 -7.97
CA CYS A 286 -5.74 21.42 -8.81
C CYS A 286 -6.94 22.38 -8.94
N ASN A 287 -8.13 21.85 -9.20
CA ASN A 287 -9.37 22.64 -9.30
C ASN A 287 -9.80 23.28 -7.97
N SER A 288 -9.36 22.72 -6.83
CA SER A 288 -9.65 23.26 -5.50
C SER A 288 -8.82 24.51 -5.15
N GLY A 289 -7.93 24.97 -6.02
CA GLY A 289 -7.11 26.16 -5.80
C GLY A 289 -6.08 26.04 -4.68
N GLN A 290 -5.88 24.85 -4.11
CA GLN A 290 -5.04 24.64 -2.91
C GLN A 290 -3.54 24.56 -3.20
N ILE A 291 -3.11 24.45 -4.47
CA ILE A 291 -1.71 24.11 -4.80
C ILE A 291 -1.05 25.06 -5.81
N PHE A 292 -1.79 25.73 -6.69
CA PHE A 292 -1.16 26.48 -7.79
C PHE A 292 -1.38 27.99 -7.70
N GLN A 293 -0.28 28.75 -7.76
CA GLN A 293 -0.30 30.04 -8.45
C GLN A 293 -0.48 29.74 -9.95
N LEU A 294 -1.36 30.49 -10.63
CA LEU A 294 -1.74 30.32 -12.04
C LEU A 294 -0.52 30.08 -12.96
N SER A 295 0.60 30.78 -12.68
CA SER A 295 1.86 30.70 -13.43
C SER A 295 2.54 29.32 -13.41
N THR A 296 2.45 28.60 -12.29
CA THR A 296 3.07 27.27 -12.16
C THR A 296 2.17 26.20 -12.79
N TRP A 297 0.85 26.44 -12.82
CA TRP A 297 -0.12 25.55 -13.47
C TRP A 297 -0.05 25.66 -14.99
N ILE A 298 0.06 26.88 -15.52
CA ILE A 298 0.29 27.11 -16.95
C ILE A 298 1.61 26.45 -17.38
N SER A 299 2.67 26.57 -16.58
CA SER A 299 3.94 25.87 -16.85
C SER A 299 3.79 24.34 -16.80
N PHE A 300 2.99 23.82 -15.87
CA PHE A 300 2.70 22.38 -15.76
C PHE A 300 1.90 21.86 -16.98
N VAL A 301 0.84 22.56 -17.38
CA VAL A 301 0.02 22.22 -18.55
C VAL A 301 0.83 22.32 -19.83
N MET A 302 1.57 23.41 -20.04
CA MET A 302 2.39 23.61 -21.23
C MET A 302 3.47 22.52 -21.37
N ARG A 303 4.10 22.12 -20.27
CA ARG A 303 5.17 21.10 -20.26
C ARG A 303 4.66 19.65 -20.21
N TYR A 304 3.37 19.44 -19.95
CA TYR A 304 2.70 18.13 -20.01
C TYR A 304 2.07 17.91 -21.40
N CYS A 305 1.53 18.96 -22.02
CA CYS A 305 1.00 18.95 -23.40
C CYS A 305 2.07 18.63 -24.46
N GLU A 306 3.36 18.93 -24.22
CA GLU A 306 4.44 18.57 -25.14
C GLU A 306 4.74 17.06 -25.20
N SER A 307 4.29 16.26 -24.21
CA SER A 307 4.71 14.86 -24.07
C SER A 307 3.60 13.83 -24.30
N VAL A 308 2.31 14.22 -24.35
CA VAL A 308 1.18 13.29 -24.55
C VAL A 308 0.14 13.92 -25.46
N PHE A 309 -0.34 13.17 -26.46
CA PHE A 309 -1.49 13.54 -27.30
C PHE A 309 -2.75 13.55 -26.41
N ILE A 310 -3.11 14.72 -25.90
CA ILE A 310 -4.25 14.87 -25.00
C ILE A 310 -5.56 14.87 -25.82
N SER A 311 -6.56 14.12 -25.33
CA SER A 311 -7.94 14.18 -25.84
C SER A 311 -8.49 15.61 -25.71
N VAL A 312 -9.10 16.10 -26.79
CA VAL A 312 -9.65 17.47 -26.96
C VAL A 312 -10.45 17.95 -25.74
N SER A 313 -11.11 17.04 -25.02
CA SER A 313 -11.88 17.35 -23.81
C SER A 313 -11.06 17.96 -22.67
N VAL A 314 -9.80 17.56 -22.47
CA VAL A 314 -8.93 18.11 -21.42
C VAL A 314 -8.35 19.45 -21.84
N LEU A 315 -8.10 19.64 -23.14
CA LEU A 315 -7.69 20.93 -23.70
C LEU A 315 -8.83 21.96 -23.59
N VAL A 316 -10.07 21.55 -23.85
CA VAL A 316 -11.27 22.40 -23.69
C VAL A 316 -11.50 22.78 -22.23
N LEU A 317 -11.23 21.88 -21.27
CA LEU A 317 -11.28 22.21 -19.83
C LEU A 317 -10.18 23.21 -19.43
N ALA A 318 -8.96 23.05 -19.97
CA ALA A 318 -7.88 23.99 -19.73
C ALA A 318 -8.14 25.39 -20.32
N ILE A 319 -8.77 25.46 -21.50
CA ILE A 319 -9.15 26.73 -22.15
C ILE A 319 -10.31 27.42 -21.42
N ASN A 320 -11.33 26.67 -20.98
CA ASN A 320 -12.46 27.26 -20.25
C ASN A 320 -12.07 27.84 -18.88
N LEU A 321 -10.99 27.34 -18.26
CA LEU A 321 -10.42 27.91 -17.03
C LEU A 321 -9.62 29.20 -17.27
N ILE A 322 -9.11 29.43 -18.48
CA ILE A 322 -8.39 30.67 -18.86
C ILE A 322 -9.37 31.81 -19.16
N VAL A 323 -10.62 31.51 -19.52
CA VAL A 323 -11.63 32.51 -19.93
C VAL A 323 -12.47 33.05 -18.74
N ILE A 324 -12.21 32.61 -17.51
CA ILE A 324 -12.94 33.07 -16.29
C ILE A 324 -12.11 34.06 -15.44
N GLU A 325 -10.98 34.58 -15.95
CA GLU A 325 -10.37 35.84 -15.50
C GLU A 325 -10.70 36.98 -16.48
#